data_AF-A0A0L0EYQ3-F1
#
_entry.id   AF-A0A0L0EYQ3-F1
#
_cell.length_a   1.000
_cell.length_b   1.000
_cell.length_c   1.000
_cell.angle_alpha   90.00
_cell.angle_beta   90.00
_cell.angle_gamma   90.00
#
_symmetry.space_group_name_H-M   'P 1'
#
loop_
_entity.id
_entity.type
_entity.pdbx_description
1 polymer ?
#
loop_
_entity_poly.entity_id
_entity_poly.type
_entity_poly.pdbx_seq_one_letter_code
_entity_poly.pdbx_strand_id
1 'polypeptide(L)'
;VRPSALREVAVEVPRVLWTDIGGQEDVKQRLREAVSWPLLHPEAFVRMNIRPPKGVLLYGPPGTSKTMMAKALATESGLNFIPVKV
;
A
#
# COMPACT_ATOMS: atom_id res chain seq x y z
N VAL A 1 -5.40 27.33 7.36
CA VAL A 1 -5.06 27.53 5.93
C VAL A 1 -5.00 26.15 5.27
N ARG A 2 -5.99 25.76 4.46
CA ARG A 2 -5.99 24.45 3.77
C ARG A 2 -5.17 24.57 2.48
N PRO A 3 -4.16 23.72 2.23
CA PRO A 3 -3.32 23.84 1.04
C PRO A 3 -4.13 23.58 -0.24
N SER A 4 -4.03 24.49 -1.20
CA SER A 4 -4.69 24.44 -2.51
C SER A 4 -4.30 23.22 -3.36
N ALA A 5 -3.19 22.55 -3.05
CA ALA A 5 -2.71 21.37 -3.78
C ALA A 5 -3.54 20.08 -3.52
N LEU A 6 -4.36 20.03 -2.47
CA LEU A 6 -5.20 18.88 -2.14
C LEU A 6 -6.58 18.90 -2.83
N ARG A 7 -6.89 19.93 -3.63
CA ARG A 7 -8.24 20.19 -4.18
C ARG A 7 -8.72 19.19 -5.23
N GLU A 8 -7.84 18.36 -5.79
CA GLU A 8 -8.16 17.36 -6.82
C GLU A 8 -7.69 15.94 -6.49
N VAL A 9 -7.27 15.68 -5.25
CA VAL A 9 -6.99 14.30 -4.85
C VAL A 9 -8.31 13.67 -4.40
N ALA A 10 -9.00 13.04 -5.34
CA ALA A 10 -10.07 12.12 -4.99
C ALA A 10 -9.46 11.00 -4.14
N VAL A 11 -9.72 11.05 -2.83
CA VAL A 11 -9.40 9.96 -1.92
C VAL A 11 -10.38 8.84 -2.25
N GLU A 12 -9.95 7.95 -3.13
CA GLU A 12 -10.70 6.75 -3.46
C GLU A 12 -10.21 5.64 -2.55
N VAL A 13 -11.12 4.96 -1.84
CA VAL A 13 -10.82 3.63 -1.32
C VAL A 13 -11.09 2.66 -2.47
N PRO A 14 -10.07 2.00 -3.04
CA PRO A 14 -10.28 1.06 -4.12
C PRO A 14 -11.17 -0.09 -3.62
N ARG A 15 -11.86 -0.78 -4.54
CA ARG A 15 -12.64 -1.99 -4.21
C ARG A 15 -11.95 -3.26 -4.73
N VAL A 16 -10.62 -3.28 -4.68
CA VAL A 16 -9.81 -4.40 -5.17
C VAL A 16 -9.34 -5.17 -3.96
N LEU A 17 -9.46 -6.49 -3.97
CA LEU A 17 -9.05 -7.37 -2.87
C LEU A 17 -7.82 -8.20 -3.27
N TRP A 18 -7.17 -8.83 -2.28
CA TRP A 18 -6.07 -9.76 -2.58
C TRP A 18 -6.50 -10.97 -3.43
N THR A 19 -7.78 -11.31 -3.37
CA THR A 19 -8.43 -12.39 -4.13
C THR A 19 -8.52 -12.07 -5.62
N ASP A 20 -8.52 -10.78 -5.99
CA ASP A 20 -8.60 -10.35 -7.39
C ASP A 20 -7.25 -10.45 -8.12
N ILE A 21 -6.18 -10.78 -7.38
CA ILE A 21 -4.81 -10.88 -7.90
C ILE A 21 -4.37 -12.34 -7.85
N GLY A 22 -4.24 -12.97 -9.01
CA GLY A 22 -3.72 -14.34 -9.09
C GLY A 22 -2.23 -14.43 -8.73
N GLY A 23 -1.88 -15.41 -7.88
CA GLY A 23 -0.50 -15.74 -7.53
C GLY A 23 0.24 -14.64 -6.77
N GLN A 24 1.56 -14.55 -6.97
CA GLN A 24 2.46 -13.55 -6.37
C GLN A 24 2.43 -13.51 -4.84
N GLU A 25 2.24 -14.65 -4.18
CA GLU A 25 2.05 -14.72 -2.74
C GLU A 25 3.24 -14.14 -1.97
N ASP A 26 4.48 -14.41 -2.42
CA ASP A 26 5.69 -13.83 -1.84
C ASP A 26 5.68 -12.30 -1.85
N VAL A 27 5.19 -11.69 -2.94
CA VAL A 27 5.14 -10.23 -3.08
C VAL A 27 4.00 -9.67 -2.25
N LYS A 28 2.83 -10.33 -2.21
CA LYS A 28 1.72 -9.96 -1.33
C LYS A 28 2.16 -9.98 0.14
N GLN A 29 2.87 -11.03 0.54
CA GLN A 29 3.41 -11.16 1.89
C GLN A 29 4.39 -10.03 2.21
N ARG A 30 5.38 -9.77 1.35
CA ARG A 30 6.34 -8.66 1.55
C ARG A 30 5.65 -7.29 1.66
N LEU A 31 4.58 -7.07 0.90
CA LEU A 31 3.80 -5.84 0.98
C LEU A 31 3.05 -5.71 2.31
N ARG A 32 2.45 -6.80 2.81
CA ARG A 32 1.81 -6.84 4.14
C ARG A 32 2.83 -6.58 5.25
N GLU A 33 4.00 -7.18 5.15
CA GLU A 33 5.10 -6.98 6.12
C GLU A 33 5.63 -5.55 6.11
N ALA A 34 5.75 -4.95 4.91
CA ALA A 34 6.26 -3.60 4.77
C ALA A 34 5.25 -2.52 5.20
N VAL A 35 3.95 -2.74 4.98
CA VAL A 35 2.93 -1.71 5.18
C VAL A 35 1.95 -2.06 6.30
N SER A 36 1.32 -3.23 6.25
CA SER A 36 0.28 -3.61 7.22
C SER A 36 0.85 -3.90 8.61
N TRP A 37 1.98 -4.60 8.73
CA TRP A 37 2.56 -4.95 10.04
C TRP A 37 2.99 -3.75 10.89
N PRO A 38 3.68 -2.72 10.34
CA PRO A 38 3.97 -1.51 11.11
C PRO A 38 2.72 -0.81 11.66
N LEU A 39 1.61 -0.88 10.92
CA LEU A 39 0.33 -0.26 11.30
C LEU A 39 -0.40 -1.09 12.37
N LEU A 40 -0.37 -2.43 12.25
CA LEU A 40 -1.05 -3.35 13.17
C LEU A 40 -0.26 -3.61 14.46
N HIS A 41 1.08 -3.55 14.40
CA HIS A 41 1.98 -3.93 15.50
C HIS A 41 3.05 -2.86 15.81
N PRO A 42 2.68 -1.58 16.02
CA PRO A 42 3.66 -0.51 16.23
C PRO A 42 4.55 -0.77 17.45
N GLU A 43 4.02 -1.36 18.52
CA GLU A 43 4.79 -1.69 19.73
C GLU A 43 5.91 -2.69 19.46
N ALA A 44 5.69 -3.67 18.58
CA ALA A 44 6.71 -4.66 18.26
C ALA A 44 7.92 -4.01 17.58
N PHE A 45 7.68 -3.05 16.68
CA PHE A 45 8.74 -2.28 16.02
C PHE A 45 9.53 -1.42 17.01
N VAL A 46 8.85 -0.80 17.98
CA VAL A 46 9.50 -0.02 19.04
C VAL A 46 10.35 -0.93 19.94
N ARG A 47 9.81 -2.06 20.40
CA ARG A 47 10.54 -3.01 21.26
C ARG A 47 11.78 -3.58 20.59
N MET A 48 11.68 -3.89 19.30
CA MET A 48 12.81 -4.41 18.52
C MET A 48 13.76 -3.30 18.04
N ASN A 49 13.44 -2.03 18.29
CA ASN A 49 14.17 -0.86 17.81
C ASN A 49 14.38 -0.87 16.28
N ILE A 50 13.39 -1.39 15.54
CA ILE A 50 13.41 -1.50 14.08
C ILE A 50 12.61 -0.33 13.50
N ARG A 51 13.17 0.34 12.49
CA ARG A 51 12.46 1.38 11.74
C ARG A 51 11.65 0.74 10.61
N PRO A 52 10.33 0.99 10.52
CA PRO A 52 9.53 0.46 9.43
C PRO A 52 9.96 1.08 8.09
N PRO A 53 9.79 0.34 6.98
CA PRO A 53 10.13 0.85 5.66
C PRO A 53 9.21 2.03 5.29
N LYS A 54 9.79 3.07 4.68
CA LYS A 54 9.08 4.31 4.35
C LYS A 54 8.39 4.29 2.99
N GLY A 55 8.73 3.34 2.13
CA GLY A 55 8.18 3.25 0.78
C GLY A 55 8.55 1.93 0.13
N VAL A 56 7.76 1.55 -0.87
CA VAL A 56 7.95 0.34 -1.67
C VAL A 56 7.96 0.72 -3.14
N LEU A 57 8.90 0.14 -3.90
CA LEU A 57 8.95 0.28 -5.36
C LEU A 57 8.52 -1.05 -6.00
N LEU A 58 7.40 -1.03 -6.72
CA LEU A 58 6.96 -2.15 -7.55
C LEU A 58 7.45 -1.94 -8.99
N TYR A 59 8.29 -2.85 -9.49
CA TYR A 59 8.84 -2.79 -10.85
C TYR A 59 8.59 -4.11 -11.61
N GLY A 60 8.62 -4.04 -12.94
CA GLY A 60 8.43 -5.19 -13.83
C GLY A 60 7.69 -4.81 -15.12
N PRO A 61 7.60 -5.72 -16.10
CA PRO A 61 6.94 -5.47 -17.39
C PRO A 61 5.47 -5.05 -17.24
N PRO A 62 4.88 -4.34 -18.21
CA PRO A 62 3.46 -4.00 -18.17
C PRO A 62 2.59 -5.26 -18.08
N GLY A 63 1.45 -5.18 -17.37
CA GLY A 63 0.54 -6.32 -17.19
C GLY A 63 0.80 -7.19 -15.96
N THR A 64 1.83 -6.94 -15.14
CA THR A 64 2.13 -7.74 -13.93
C THR A 64 1.33 -7.32 -12.67
N SER A 65 0.14 -6.76 -12.83
CA SER A 65 -0.77 -6.39 -11.72
C SER A 65 -0.26 -5.39 -10.66
N LYS A 66 0.90 -4.74 -10.85
CA LYS A 66 1.49 -3.77 -9.90
C LYS A 66 0.49 -2.72 -9.39
N THR A 67 -0.27 -2.10 -10.29
CA THR A 67 -1.28 -1.08 -9.94
C THR A 67 -2.46 -1.68 -9.17
N MET A 68 -2.89 -2.90 -9.52
CA MET A 68 -3.93 -3.60 -8.75
C MET A 68 -3.42 -3.97 -7.36
N MET A 69 -2.15 -4.36 -7.23
CA MET A 69 -1.50 -4.69 -5.97
C MET A 69 -1.50 -3.52 -4.99
N ALA A 70 -1.14 -2.32 -5.46
CA ALA A 70 -1.20 -1.11 -4.65
C ALA A 70 -2.63 -0.80 -4.19
N LYS A 71 -3.62 -1.00 -5.06
CA LYS A 71 -5.04 -0.80 -4.74
C LYS A 71 -5.55 -1.84 -3.72
N ALA A 72 -5.19 -3.10 -3.90
CA ALA A 72 -5.56 -4.19 -2.99
C ALA A 72 -4.97 -3.96 -1.59
N LEU A 73 -3.69 -3.59 -1.52
CA LEU A 73 -3.02 -3.27 -0.26
C LEU A 73 -3.71 -2.15 0.50
N ALA A 74 -4.11 -1.08 -0.19
CA ALA A 74 -4.82 0.03 0.42
C ALA A 74 -6.21 -0.38 0.94
N THR A 75 -6.96 -1.15 0.15
CA THR A 75 -8.29 -1.66 0.51
C THR A 75 -8.23 -2.53 1.75
N GLU A 76 -7.30 -3.50 1.77
CA GLU A 76 -7.16 -4.52 2.82
C GLU A 76 -6.60 -3.95 4.12
N SER A 77 -5.76 -2.91 4.01
CA SER A 77 -5.22 -2.21 5.18
C SER A 77 -6.13 -1.07 5.67
N GLY A 78 -7.29 -0.84 5.02
CA GLY A 78 -8.19 0.26 5.36
C GLY A 78 -7.57 1.65 5.18
N LEU A 79 -6.62 1.78 4.26
CA LEU A 79 -5.87 3.01 4.01
C LEU A 79 -6.50 3.83 2.89
N ASN A 80 -6.37 5.15 2.99
CA ASN A 80 -6.70 6.06 1.90
C ASN A 80 -5.71 5.89 0.74
N PHE A 81 -6.21 5.66 -0.47
CA PHE A 81 -5.38 5.56 -1.66
C PHE A 81 -5.39 6.88 -2.44
N ILE A 82 -4.20 7.43 -2.69
CA ILE A 82 -4.01 8.68 -3.43
C ILE A 82 -3.20 8.35 -4.70
N PRO A 83 -3.86 8.14 -5.85
CA PRO A 83 -3.15 7.95 -7.11
C PRO A 83 -2.58 9.29 -7.58
N VAL A 84 -1.25 9.42 -7.60
CA VAL A 84 -0.56 10.53 -8.26
C VAL A 84 -0.07 10.02 -9.61
N LYS A 85 -0.64 10.55 -10.70
CA LYS A 85 -0.09 10.37 -12.05
C LYS A 85 0.69 11.64 -12.38
N VAL A 86 1.99 11.50 -12.62
CA VAL A 86 2.85 12.56 -13.16
C VAL A 86 2.92 12.39 -14.67
#